data_AF-A0A1T5ECC0-F1
#
_entry.id   AF-A0A1T5ECC0-F1
#
_cell.length_a   1.000
_cell.length_b   1.000
_cell.length_c   1.000
_cell.angle_alpha   90.00
_cell.angle_beta   90.00
_cell.angle_gamma   90.00
#
_symmetry.space_group_name_H-M   'P 1'
#
loop_
_entity.id
_entity.type
_entity.pdbx_description
1 polymer ?
#
loop_
_entity_poly.entity_id
_entity_poly.type
_entity_poly.pdbx_seq_one_letter_code
_entity_poly.pdbx_strand_id
1 'polypeptide(L)'
;MQENILTADYLKTVEFKNHLYSKTYDTIIEVTSYQYESELWKNNKMTGRFNASTYVYPKSDLNDMDEYFSFHIAGYDFEASISPNFRYEKTYEIKLPYRKYQIIKAFKNDTLNIGLAFHILKENKIIFTTVMTNDKFELEIEKLIQKLNEI
;
A
#
# COMPACT_ATOMS: atom_id res chain seq x y z
N MET A 1 20.28 4.65 -6.08
CA MET A 1 19.99 3.92 -4.84
C MET A 1 18.48 3.80 -4.73
N GLN A 2 18.03 2.59 -4.47
CA GLN A 2 16.66 2.10 -4.49
C GLN A 2 16.11 2.22 -3.06
N GLU A 3 15.61 3.38 -2.65
CA GLU A 3 15.46 3.64 -1.21
C GLU A 3 14.16 4.40 -0.98
N ASN A 4 13.12 3.89 -0.34
CA ASN A 4 13.00 2.68 0.44
C ASN A 4 11.55 2.22 0.24
N ILE A 5 11.33 1.25 -0.64
CA ILE A 5 10.00 0.68 -0.75
C ILE A 5 9.78 -0.11 0.53
N LEU A 6 8.70 0.21 1.25
CA LEU A 6 8.42 -0.31 2.59
C LEU A 6 8.74 -1.82 2.71
N THR A 7 9.76 -2.14 3.52
CA THR A 7 10.21 -3.52 3.73
C THR A 7 9.64 -4.13 5.01
N ALA A 8 9.64 -5.47 5.03
CA ALA A 8 9.01 -6.43 5.96
C ALA A 8 8.97 -6.15 7.47
N ASP A 9 9.85 -5.32 8.02
CA ASP A 9 10.14 -5.28 9.46
C ASP A 9 8.98 -4.85 10.37
N TYR A 10 7.87 -4.40 9.80
CA TYR A 10 6.66 -4.06 10.55
C TYR A 10 5.60 -5.16 10.55
N LEU A 11 5.75 -6.26 9.78
CA LEU A 11 4.84 -7.40 9.87
C LEU A 11 5.50 -8.51 10.69
N LYS A 12 5.05 -8.70 11.94
CA LYS A 12 5.50 -9.84 12.75
C LYS A 12 4.76 -11.11 12.32
N THR A 13 5.32 -12.26 12.72
CA THR A 13 4.72 -13.60 12.61
C THR A 13 4.66 -14.20 11.20
N VAL A 14 5.25 -13.54 10.22
CA VAL A 14 5.38 -14.00 8.83
C VAL A 14 6.82 -13.84 8.33
N GLU A 15 7.26 -14.77 7.50
CA GLU A 15 8.50 -14.70 6.73
C GLU A 15 8.23 -14.10 5.36
N PHE A 16 9.14 -13.27 4.86
CA PHE A 16 9.05 -12.71 3.52
C PHE A 16 9.96 -13.50 2.59
N LYS A 17 9.44 -13.91 1.44
CA LYS A 17 10.20 -14.64 0.41
C LYS A 17 9.90 -14.08 -0.98
N ASN A 18 10.70 -14.49 -1.96
CA ASN A 18 10.49 -14.18 -3.37
C ASN A 18 10.27 -12.67 -3.62
N HIS A 19 11.26 -11.89 -3.20
CA HIS A 19 11.25 -10.44 -3.32
C HIS A 19 11.38 -10.00 -4.79
N LEU A 20 10.44 -9.19 -5.26
CA LEU A 20 10.51 -8.52 -6.55
C LEU A 20 10.54 -7.02 -6.35
N TYR A 21 11.38 -6.35 -7.13
CA TYR A 21 11.46 -4.90 -7.18
C TYR A 21 11.34 -4.43 -8.62
N SER A 22 10.55 -3.41 -8.86
CA SER A 22 10.40 -2.81 -10.18
C SER A 22 10.43 -1.28 -10.11
N LYS A 23 10.86 -0.68 -11.22
CA LYS A 23 10.78 0.75 -11.46
C LYS A 23 10.18 0.96 -12.85
N THR A 24 9.15 1.77 -12.94
CA THR A 24 8.52 2.15 -14.21
C THR A 24 8.46 3.66 -14.34
N TYR A 25 8.44 4.13 -15.58
CA TYR A 25 8.25 5.54 -15.92
C TYR A 25 7.14 5.64 -16.96
N ASP A 26 6.04 6.31 -16.60
CA ASP A 26 4.97 6.61 -17.53
C ASP A 26 5.32 7.91 -18.26
N THR A 27 5.50 7.85 -19.57
CA THR A 27 5.91 9.00 -20.39
C THR A 27 4.78 9.97 -20.69
N ILE A 28 3.51 9.57 -20.52
CA ILE A 28 2.34 10.41 -20.82
C ILE A 28 2.05 11.34 -19.64
N ILE A 29 2.08 10.79 -18.43
CA ILE A 29 1.82 11.55 -17.20
C ILE A 29 3.10 11.90 -16.43
N GLU A 30 4.26 11.52 -16.97
CA GLU A 30 5.60 11.77 -16.42
C GLU A 30 5.79 11.25 -14.98
N VAL A 31 5.08 10.18 -14.63
CA VAL A 31 5.12 9.57 -13.29
C VAL A 31 6.20 8.51 -13.23
N THR A 32 7.05 8.58 -12.21
CA THR A 32 7.96 7.48 -11.86
C THR A 32 7.34 6.63 -10.77
N SER A 33 7.22 5.32 -10.98
CA SER A 33 6.73 4.39 -9.97
C SER A 33 7.84 3.44 -9.51
N TYR A 34 7.90 3.20 -8.21
CA TYR A 34 8.76 2.20 -7.57
C TYR A 34 7.85 1.19 -6.90
N GLN A 35 8.03 -0.10 -7.18
CA GLN A 35 7.19 -1.16 -6.60
C GLN A 35 8.04 -2.26 -5.99
N TYR A 36 7.56 -2.80 -4.89
CA TYR A 36 8.10 -3.95 -4.20
C TYR A 36 6.97 -4.93 -3.94
N GLU A 37 7.23 -6.18 -4.23
CA GLU A 37 6.34 -7.28 -3.94
C GLU A 37 7.11 -8.39 -3.23
N SER A 38 6.44 -9.07 -2.32
CA SER A 38 7.00 -10.25 -1.66
C SER A 38 5.88 -11.18 -1.23
N GLU A 39 6.19 -12.47 -1.20
CA GLU A 39 5.30 -13.47 -0.65
C GLU A 39 5.43 -13.50 0.87
N LEU A 40 4.29 -13.66 1.55
CA LEU A 40 4.20 -13.89 2.99
C LEU A 40 4.11 -15.39 3.25
N TRP A 41 4.96 -15.89 4.13
CA TRP A 41 5.11 -17.31 4.45
C TRP A 41 5.01 -17.54 5.96
N LYS A 42 4.45 -18.68 6.35
CA LYS A 42 4.41 -19.14 7.74
C LYS A 42 4.41 -20.66 7.76
N ASN A 43 5.24 -21.28 8.59
CA ASN A 43 5.37 -22.73 8.68
C ASN A 43 5.56 -23.41 7.30
N ASN A 44 6.43 -22.84 6.45
CA ASN A 44 6.67 -23.29 5.07
C ASN A 44 5.43 -23.33 4.14
N LYS A 45 4.40 -22.53 4.44
CA LYS A 45 3.26 -22.32 3.56
C LYS A 45 3.10 -20.84 3.23
N MET A 46 2.86 -20.53 1.96
CA MET A 46 2.48 -19.18 1.54
C MET A 46 1.11 -18.83 2.13
N THR A 47 1.04 -17.74 2.89
CA THR A 47 -0.18 -17.24 3.54
C THR A 47 -0.72 -15.98 2.85
N GLY A 48 0.10 -15.30 2.06
CA GLY A 48 -0.28 -14.05 1.44
C GLY A 48 0.79 -13.40 0.59
N ARG A 49 0.58 -12.12 0.30
CA ARG A 49 1.52 -11.24 -0.39
C ARG A 49 1.54 -9.88 0.28
N PHE A 50 2.69 -9.24 0.16
CA PHE A 50 2.92 -7.88 0.59
C PHE A 50 3.35 -7.07 -0.62
N ASN A 51 2.66 -5.95 -0.86
CA ASN A 51 3.00 -5.05 -1.95
C ASN A 51 3.18 -3.63 -1.39
N ALA A 52 4.18 -2.92 -1.89
CA ALA A 52 4.35 -1.50 -1.62
C ALA A 52 4.74 -0.77 -2.91
N SER A 53 4.17 0.41 -3.10
CA SER A 53 4.40 1.23 -4.28
C SER A 53 4.59 2.69 -3.87
N THR A 54 5.53 3.37 -4.50
CA THR A 54 5.69 4.82 -4.39
C THR A 54 5.59 5.42 -5.79
N TYR A 55 4.60 6.28 -5.99
CA TYR A 55 4.37 7.04 -7.22
C TYR A 55 4.90 8.45 -7.01
N VAL A 56 5.87 8.87 -7.82
CA VAL A 56 6.46 10.20 -7.79
C VAL A 56 5.89 11.01 -8.95
N TYR A 57 5.10 12.02 -8.64
CA TYR A 57 4.52 12.94 -9.61
C TYR A 57 5.52 14.08 -9.91
N PRO A 58 5.63 14.56 -11.16
CA PRO A 58 6.64 15.56 -11.54
C PRO A 58 6.35 16.96 -10.97
N LYS A 59 5.11 17.24 -10.57
CA LYS A 59 4.69 18.53 -10.00
C LYS A 59 4.51 18.41 -8.49
N SER A 60 4.85 19.48 -7.77
CA SER A 60 4.79 19.54 -6.30
C SER A 60 3.69 20.46 -5.76
N ASP A 61 2.77 20.94 -6.60
CA ASP A 61 1.61 21.69 -6.13
C ASP A 61 0.70 20.79 -5.28
N LEU A 62 0.45 21.18 -4.03
CA LEU A 62 -0.34 20.38 -3.10
C LEU A 62 -1.81 20.25 -3.53
N ASN A 63 -2.40 21.24 -4.20
CA ASN A 63 -3.78 21.14 -4.68
C ASN A 63 -3.90 20.12 -5.82
N ASP A 64 -2.94 20.13 -6.74
CA ASP A 64 -2.87 19.15 -7.83
C ASP A 64 -2.64 17.73 -7.28
N MET A 65 -1.74 17.60 -6.29
CA MET A 65 -1.47 16.33 -5.63
C MET A 65 -2.64 15.82 -4.79
N ASP A 66 -3.39 16.73 -4.19
CA ASP A 66 -4.60 16.43 -3.41
C ASP A 66 -5.71 15.87 -4.31
N GLU A 67 -5.90 16.46 -5.48
CA GLU A 67 -6.81 15.98 -6.51
C GLU A 67 -6.34 14.62 -7.06
N TYR A 68 -5.06 14.51 -7.42
CA TYR A 68 -4.48 13.26 -7.92
C TYR A 68 -4.59 12.10 -6.91
N PHE A 69 -4.34 12.38 -5.62
CA PHE A 69 -4.55 11.41 -4.54
C PHE A 69 -6.01 10.96 -4.46
N SER A 70 -6.96 11.89 -4.59
CA SER A 70 -8.39 11.57 -4.57
C SER A 70 -8.80 10.69 -5.76
N PHE A 71 -8.28 10.97 -6.96
CA PHE A 71 -8.49 10.11 -8.14
C PHE A 71 -7.87 8.72 -7.97
N HIS A 72 -6.68 8.64 -7.38
CA HIS A 72 -6.04 7.36 -7.09
C HIS A 72 -6.93 6.49 -6.18
N ILE A 73 -7.50 7.05 -5.11
CA ILE A 73 -8.46 6.34 -4.25
C ILE A 73 -9.73 5.97 -5.03
N ALA A 74 -10.29 6.89 -5.82
CA ALA A 74 -11.49 6.64 -6.60
C ALA A 74 -11.31 5.49 -7.61
N GLY A 75 -10.11 5.32 -8.16
CA GLY A 75 -9.77 4.18 -9.01
C GLY A 75 -9.93 2.83 -8.29
N TYR A 76 -9.47 2.72 -7.04
CA TYR A 76 -9.68 1.53 -6.21
C TYR A 76 -11.16 1.27 -5.94
N ASP A 77 -11.92 2.33 -5.67
CA ASP A 77 -13.36 2.25 -5.45
C ASP A 77 -14.10 1.75 -6.70
N PHE A 78 -13.67 2.21 -7.88
CA PHE A 78 -14.21 1.76 -9.16
C PHE A 78 -13.88 0.28 -9.43
N GLU A 79 -12.62 -0.14 -9.24
CA GLU A 79 -12.22 -1.56 -9.36
C GLU A 79 -13.04 -2.48 -8.46
N ALA A 80 -13.36 -2.02 -7.24
CA ALA A 80 -14.25 -2.75 -6.33
C ALA A 80 -15.65 -2.91 -6.90
N SER A 81 -16.24 -1.84 -7.44
CA SER A 81 -17.61 -1.83 -7.99
C SER A 81 -17.80 -2.77 -9.18
N ILE A 82 -16.74 -2.99 -9.97
CA ILE A 82 -16.77 -3.87 -11.15
C ILE A 82 -16.41 -5.32 -10.82
N SER A 83 -15.82 -5.59 -9.65
CA SER A 83 -15.41 -6.93 -9.24
C SER A 83 -16.48 -7.57 -8.36
N PRO A 84 -17.29 -8.51 -8.87
CA PRO A 84 -18.39 -9.10 -8.10
C PRO A 84 -17.85 -9.74 -6.82
N ASN A 85 -18.53 -9.47 -5.70
CA ASN A 85 -18.20 -9.92 -4.35
C ASN A 85 -16.95 -9.30 -3.72
N PHE A 86 -16.37 -8.25 -4.31
CA PHE A 86 -15.33 -7.44 -3.66
C PHE A 86 -15.96 -6.27 -2.92
N ARG A 87 -15.52 -6.00 -1.69
CA ARG A 87 -15.90 -4.81 -0.92
C ARG A 87 -14.73 -4.35 -0.08
N TYR A 88 -14.68 -3.06 0.26
CA TYR A 88 -13.71 -2.56 1.23
C TYR A 88 -14.41 -1.72 2.31
N GLU A 89 -13.78 -1.64 3.46
CA GLU A 89 -14.24 -0.86 4.61
C GLU A 89 -13.13 0.08 5.04
N LYS A 90 -13.45 1.37 5.19
CA LYS A 90 -12.53 2.33 5.82
C LYS A 90 -12.39 1.96 7.29
N THR A 91 -11.15 1.93 7.79
CA THR A 91 -10.86 1.67 9.20
C THR A 91 -10.14 2.84 9.84
N TYR A 92 -10.42 3.04 11.13
CA TYR A 92 -9.80 4.05 11.98
C TYR A 92 -8.99 3.42 13.12
N GLU A 93 -8.75 2.10 13.06
CA GLU A 93 -7.98 1.33 14.05
C GLU A 93 -6.54 1.82 14.18
N ILE A 94 -6.01 2.45 13.12
CA ILE A 94 -4.65 2.98 13.05
C ILE A 94 -4.74 4.46 12.68
N LYS A 95 -4.03 5.32 13.41
CA LYS A 95 -3.84 6.72 13.05
C LYS A 95 -2.42 6.95 12.58
N LEU A 96 -2.27 7.55 11.41
CA LEU A 96 -0.97 7.91 10.86
C LEU A 96 -0.74 9.43 11.00
N PRO A 97 0.50 9.89 11.23
CA PRO A 97 0.81 11.31 11.42
C PRO A 97 0.96 12.07 10.08
N TYR A 98 0.15 11.72 9.07
CA TYR A 98 0.18 12.37 7.75
C TYR A 98 -1.07 13.20 7.53
N ARG A 99 -0.92 14.34 6.85
CA ARG A 99 -2.05 15.24 6.56
C ARG A 99 -3.14 14.55 5.76
N LYS A 100 -2.76 13.66 4.84
CA LYS A 100 -3.69 12.88 4.03
C LYS A 100 -3.27 11.41 4.00
N TYR A 101 -4.15 10.58 4.55
CA TYR A 101 -4.02 9.13 4.45
C TYR A 101 -5.39 8.45 4.49
N GLN A 102 -5.45 7.23 3.96
CA GLN A 102 -6.60 6.35 4.06
C GLN A 102 -6.15 4.94 4.38
N ILE A 103 -6.88 4.27 5.27
CA ILE A 103 -6.66 2.87 5.63
C ILE A 103 -7.94 2.10 5.35
N ILE A 104 -7.81 1.01 4.61
CA ILE A 104 -8.95 0.16 4.26
C ILE A 104 -8.64 -1.31 4.54
N LYS A 105 -9.70 -2.07 4.84
CA LYS A 105 -9.73 -3.54 4.80
C LYS A 105 -10.52 -3.95 3.57
N ALA A 106 -10.05 -4.94 2.80
CA ALA A 106 -10.78 -5.40 1.63
C ALA A 106 -11.12 -6.89 1.72
N PHE A 107 -12.33 -7.21 1.29
CA PHE A 107 -12.97 -8.50 1.43
C PHE A 107 -13.38 -9.02 0.06
N LYS A 108 -13.29 -10.33 -0.13
CA LYS A 108 -13.83 -11.06 -1.28
C LYS A 108 -14.67 -12.22 -0.79
N ASN A 109 -15.92 -12.32 -1.22
CA ASN A 109 -16.87 -13.34 -0.72
C ASN A 109 -16.92 -13.37 0.82
N ASP A 110 -16.97 -12.18 1.46
CA ASP A 110 -16.91 -11.97 2.92
C ASP A 110 -15.69 -12.52 3.66
N THR A 111 -14.71 -13.05 2.92
CA THR A 111 -13.39 -13.39 3.45
C THR A 111 -12.49 -12.18 3.34
N LEU A 112 -11.80 -11.82 4.43
CA LEU A 112 -10.78 -10.78 4.41
C LEU A 112 -9.62 -11.26 3.55
N ASN A 113 -9.58 -10.79 2.29
CA ASN A 113 -8.53 -11.13 1.32
C ASN A 113 -7.37 -10.12 1.38
N ILE A 114 -7.66 -8.87 1.75
CA ILE A 114 -6.69 -7.82 1.98
C ILE A 114 -6.81 -7.37 3.42
N GLY A 115 -5.81 -7.75 4.22
CA GLY A 115 -5.75 -7.45 5.64
C GLY A 115 -5.76 -5.96 5.92
N LEU A 116 -4.90 -5.20 5.24
CA LEU A 116 -4.74 -3.75 5.38
C LEU A 116 -4.19 -3.15 4.07
N ALA A 117 -4.73 -2.01 3.65
CA ALA A 117 -4.14 -1.17 2.62
C ALA A 117 -4.01 0.28 3.10
N PHE A 118 -2.85 0.90 2.86
CA PHE A 118 -2.51 2.27 3.24
C PHE A 118 -2.26 3.09 1.98
N HIS A 119 -2.91 4.24 1.89
CA HIS A 119 -2.60 5.26 0.89
C HIS A 119 -2.20 6.52 1.63
N ILE A 120 -1.06 7.11 1.29
CA ILE A 120 -0.50 8.28 1.95
C ILE A 120 -0.03 9.24 0.88
N LEU A 121 -0.41 10.51 1.01
CA LEU A 121 0.18 11.59 0.22
C LEU A 121 1.25 12.28 1.05
N LYS A 122 2.49 12.28 0.55
CA LYS A 122 3.65 12.96 1.13
C LYS A 122 4.34 13.78 0.05
N GLU A 123 4.23 15.10 0.13
CA GLU A 123 4.75 16.01 -0.91
C GLU A 123 4.19 15.65 -2.30
N ASN A 124 5.06 15.39 -3.28
CA ASN A 124 4.69 14.93 -4.62
C ASN A 124 4.64 13.40 -4.76
N LYS A 125 4.63 12.67 -3.64
CA LYS A 125 4.65 11.20 -3.62
C LYS A 125 3.33 10.64 -3.10
N ILE A 126 2.76 9.69 -3.82
CA ILE A 126 1.72 8.79 -3.29
C ILE A 126 2.40 7.49 -2.89
N ILE A 127 2.35 7.17 -1.61
CA ILE A 127 2.86 5.93 -1.05
C ILE A 127 1.66 5.00 -0.81
N PHE A 128 1.74 3.81 -1.35
CA PHE A 128 0.74 2.77 -1.26
C PHE A 128 1.35 1.51 -0.67
N THR A 129 0.61 0.81 0.19
CA THR A 129 1.05 -0.47 0.74
C THR A 129 -0.13 -1.36 1.03
N THR A 130 -0.02 -2.64 0.70
CA THR A 130 -1.03 -3.66 1.00
C THR A 130 -0.43 -4.90 1.61
N VAL A 131 -1.21 -5.47 2.52
CA VAL A 131 -1.00 -6.79 3.08
C VAL A 131 -2.19 -7.63 2.64
N MET A 132 -1.95 -8.58 1.73
CA MET A 132 -2.97 -9.49 1.22
C MET A 132 -2.78 -10.86 1.86
N THR A 133 -3.60 -11.20 2.85
CA THR A 133 -3.47 -12.46 3.59
C THR A 133 -4.79 -12.79 4.28
N ASN A 134 -5.07 -14.09 4.38
CA ASN A 134 -6.21 -14.62 5.15
C ASN A 134 -5.78 -15.07 6.55
N ASP A 135 -4.49 -14.96 6.89
CA ASP A 135 -3.95 -15.30 8.20
C ASP A 135 -3.84 -14.06 9.09
N LYS A 136 -3.81 -14.26 10.41
CA LYS A 136 -3.54 -13.19 11.37
C LYS A 136 -2.07 -12.78 11.27
N PHE A 137 -1.86 -11.46 11.25
CA PHE A 137 -0.56 -10.82 11.37
C PHE A 137 -0.64 -9.68 12.37
N GLU A 138 0.50 -9.28 12.91
CA GLU A 138 0.63 -8.11 13.76
C GLU A 138 1.43 -7.05 13.01
N LEU A 139 0.95 -5.80 13.09
CA LEU A 139 1.59 -4.65 12.46
C LEU A 139 2.28 -3.79 13.51
N GLU A 140 3.60 -3.63 13.42
CA GLU A 140 4.36 -2.67 14.21
C GLU A 140 4.20 -1.26 13.62
N ILE A 141 3.13 -0.58 14.03
CA ILE A 141 2.75 0.74 13.52
C ILE A 141 3.88 1.77 13.64
N GLU A 142 4.62 1.78 14.74
CA GLU A 142 5.69 2.74 14.95
C GLU A 142 6.84 2.57 13.93
N LYS A 143 7.22 1.32 13.63
CA LYS A 143 8.22 1.02 12.60
C LYS A 143 7.72 1.37 11.20
N LEU A 144 6.45 1.09 10.91
CA LEU A 144 5.81 1.47 9.65
C LEU A 144 5.87 3.00 9.46
N ILE A 145 5.47 3.76 10.47
CA ILE A 145 5.53 5.24 10.47
C ILE A 145 6.97 5.72 10.30
N GLN A 146 7.93 5.13 11.01
CA GLN A 146 9.33 5.52 10.89
C GLN A 146 9.82 5.36 9.44
N LYS A 147 9.56 4.21 8.80
CA LYS A 147 9.94 4.00 7.40
C LYS A 147 9.24 4.96 6.45
N LEU A 148 7.95 5.21 6.66
CA LEU A 148 7.20 6.19 5.87
C LEU A 148 7.78 7.62 6.00
N ASN A 149 8.33 7.97 7.17
CA ASN A 149 9.01 9.25 7.37
C ASN A 149 10.36 9.34 6.64
N GLU A 150 11.04 8.21 6.40
CA GLU A 150 12.31 8.14 5.68
C GLU A 150 12.17 8.22 4.14
N ILE A 151 10.98 7.97 3.59
CA ILE A 151 10.68 7.99 2.14
C ILE A 151 10.50 9.40 1.59
#